data_AF-A0A6B0RYC9-F1
#
_entry.id   AF-A0A6B0RYC9-F1
#
_cell.length_a   1.000
_cell.length_b   1.000
_cell.length_c   1.000
_cell.angle_alpha   90.00
_cell.angle_beta   90.00
_cell.angle_gamma   90.00
#
_symmetry.space_group_name_H-M   'P 1'
#
loop_
_entity.id
_entity.type
_entity.pdbx_description
1 polymer ?
#
loop_
_entity_poly.entity_id
_entity_poly.type
_entity_poly.pdbx_seq_one_letter_code
_entity_poly.pdbx_strand_id
1 'polypeptide(L)'
;MSRQSPAHLPPPTSDTEHPVMDKNELVQKAKLAEQAERYDDVAACMKSATESGAELAEEERSLLSVACKNVVGAHRSSWRVLSSIEQKTKGAEKKTEDDSRIQRENRDQARTYLQ
;
A
#
# COMPACT_ATOMS: atom_id res chain seq x y z
N MET A 1 51.26 13.13 -34.80
CA MET A 1 50.12 12.21 -34.98
C MET A 1 49.86 11.52 -33.66
N SER A 2 49.02 12.14 -32.83
CA SER A 2 48.75 11.68 -31.46
C SER A 2 47.77 10.51 -31.49
N ARG A 3 48.18 9.37 -30.93
CA ARG A 3 47.32 8.21 -30.75
C ARG A 3 46.37 8.51 -29.57
N GLN A 4 45.08 8.54 -29.85
CA GLN A 4 44.04 8.63 -28.83
C GLN A 4 43.83 7.21 -28.25
N SER A 5 44.15 7.00 -26.97
CA SER A 5 43.83 5.76 -26.27
C SER A 5 42.32 5.65 -26.03
N PRO A 6 41.71 4.45 -26.12
CA PRO A 6 40.30 4.29 -25.81
C PRO A 6 40.11 4.33 -24.28
N ALA A 7 39.10 5.07 -23.83
CA ALA A 7 38.72 5.13 -22.42
C ALA A 7 38.22 3.74 -21.97
N HIS A 8 39.01 3.06 -21.14
CA HIS A 8 38.59 1.85 -20.44
C HIS A 8 37.60 2.27 -19.35
N LEU A 9 36.30 2.12 -19.62
CA LEU A 9 35.26 2.22 -18.60
C LEU A 9 35.55 1.17 -17.50
N PRO A 10 35.57 1.54 -16.22
CA PRO A 10 35.72 0.56 -15.15
C PRO A 10 34.52 -0.41 -15.18
N PRO A 11 34.71 -1.69 -14.84
CA PRO A 11 33.61 -2.66 -14.77
C PRO A 11 32.59 -2.20 -13.72
N PRO A 12 31.29 -2.49 -13.93
CA PRO A 12 30.28 -2.24 -12.90
C PRO A 12 30.66 -3.08 -11.68
N THR A 13 31.08 -2.41 -10.61
CA THR A 13 31.36 -3.05 -9.32
C THR A 13 30.08 -3.71 -8.85
N SER A 14 30.18 -5.03 -8.67
CA SER A 14 29.15 -5.97 -8.25
C SER A 14 28.80 -5.83 -6.76
N ASP A 15 28.66 -4.60 -6.28
CA ASP A 15 28.26 -4.28 -4.91
C ASP A 15 27.04 -3.36 -4.97
N THR A 16 25.97 -3.83 -5.62
CA THR A 16 24.62 -3.32 -5.28
C THR A 16 24.11 -4.16 -4.11
N GLU A 17 24.78 -4.01 -2.96
CA GLU A 17 24.15 -4.25 -1.67
C GLU A 17 22.99 -3.27 -1.61
N HIS A 18 21.79 -3.71 -2.01
CA HIS A 18 20.59 -2.92 -1.73
C HIS A 18 20.46 -2.88 -0.20
N PRO A 19 20.62 -1.70 0.43
CA PRO A 19 20.54 -1.62 1.88
C PRO A 19 19.15 -2.08 2.30
N VAL A 20 19.08 -2.88 3.36
CA VAL A 20 17.84 -3.11 4.08
C VAL A 20 17.31 -1.72 4.46
N MET A 21 16.23 -1.30 3.82
CA MET A 21 15.74 0.07 3.92
C MET A 21 15.38 0.34 5.39
N ASP A 22 16.08 1.28 6.02
CA ASP A 22 15.94 1.54 7.45
C ASP A 22 14.56 2.11 7.77
N LYS A 23 14.07 1.92 9.00
CA LYS A 23 12.76 2.44 9.45
C LYS A 23 12.57 3.91 9.09
N ASN A 24 13.61 4.72 9.26
CA ASN A 24 13.57 6.15 8.97
C ASN A 24 13.34 6.44 7.47
N GLU A 25 13.96 5.66 6.59
CA GLU A 25 13.77 5.79 5.13
C GLU A 25 12.34 5.37 4.73
N LEU A 26 11.83 4.29 5.33
CA LEU A 26 10.44 3.84 5.16
C LEU A 26 9.44 4.92 5.59
N VAL A 27 9.66 5.56 6.74
CA VAL A 27 8.81 6.64 7.25
C VAL A 27 8.90 7.89 6.37
N GLN A 28 10.10 8.26 5.88
CA GLN A 28 10.24 9.38 4.94
C GLN A 28 9.51 9.11 3.63
N LYS A 29 9.64 7.89 3.08
CA LYS A 29 8.91 7.47 1.88
C LYS A 29 7.40 7.49 2.11
N ALA A 30 6.93 7.04 3.28
CA ALA A 30 5.52 7.11 3.65
C ALA A 30 5.00 8.55 3.70
N LYS A 31 5.76 9.50 4.26
CA LYS A 31 5.40 10.93 4.27
C LYS A 31 5.33 11.53 2.86
N LEU A 32 6.26 11.16 1.98
CA LEU A 32 6.22 11.59 0.57
C LEU A 32 5.00 11.00 -0.15
N ALA A 33 4.65 9.75 0.12
CA ALA A 33 3.46 9.11 -0.44
C ALA A 33 2.16 9.73 0.11
N GLU A 34 2.12 10.12 1.39
CA GLU A 34 0.99 10.85 1.99
C GLU A 34 0.77 12.18 1.27
N GLN A 35 1.84 12.92 1.00
CA GLN A 35 1.75 14.18 0.26
C GLN A 35 1.29 14.01 -1.19
N ALA A 36 1.45 12.82 -1.75
CA ALA A 36 0.92 12.43 -3.06
C ALA A 36 -0.46 11.75 -2.99
N GLU A 37 -1.08 11.67 -1.81
CA GLU A 37 -2.35 10.99 -1.53
C GLU A 37 -2.37 9.50 -1.93
N ARG A 38 -1.19 8.86 -2.00
CA ARG A 38 -1.03 7.44 -2.35
C ARG A 38 -1.10 6.55 -1.11
N TYR A 39 -2.27 6.47 -0.49
CA TYR A 39 -2.45 5.82 0.82
C TYR A 39 -2.12 4.32 0.86
N ASP A 40 -2.24 3.60 -0.26
CA ASP A 40 -1.78 2.21 -0.36
C ASP A 40 -0.26 2.10 -0.16
N ASP A 41 0.51 3.04 -0.73
CA ASP A 41 1.97 3.06 -0.57
C ASP A 41 2.38 3.52 0.83
N VAL A 42 1.62 4.44 1.44
CA VAL A 42 1.80 4.80 2.85
C VAL A 42 1.60 3.58 3.74
N ALA A 43 0.52 2.82 3.53
CA ALA A 43 0.22 1.61 4.30
C ALA A 43 1.30 0.54 4.11
N ALA A 44 1.78 0.33 2.89
CA ALA A 44 2.84 -0.63 2.60
C ALA A 44 4.18 -0.25 3.27
N CYS A 45 4.59 1.01 3.17
CA CYS A 45 5.84 1.48 3.78
C CYS A 45 5.78 1.40 5.31
N MET A 46 4.66 1.83 5.91
CA MET A 46 4.47 1.80 7.36
C MET A 46 4.36 0.35 7.88
N LYS A 47 3.77 -0.58 7.12
CA LYS A 47 3.77 -2.01 7.46
C LYS A 47 5.18 -2.57 7.55
N SER A 48 6.02 -2.34 6.53
CA SER A 48 7.42 -2.75 6.55
C SER A 48 8.21 -2.08 7.69
N ALA A 49 7.88 -0.84 8.04
CA ALA A 49 8.48 -0.17 9.20
C ALA A 49 8.14 -0.90 10.52
N THR A 50 6.92 -1.41 10.70
CA THR A 50 6.55 -2.25 11.86
C THR A 50 7.19 -3.63 11.84
N GLU A 51 7.33 -4.25 10.68
CA GLU A 51 7.96 -5.58 10.54
C GLU A 51 9.47 -5.56 10.86
N SER A 52 10.11 -4.39 10.76
CA SER A 52 11.50 -4.19 11.19
C SER A 52 11.72 -4.31 12.71
N GLY A 53 10.65 -4.49 13.50
CA GLY A 53 10.71 -4.74 14.95
C GLY A 53 10.95 -3.49 15.80
N ALA A 54 11.09 -2.32 15.16
CA ALA A 54 11.26 -1.05 15.85
C ALA A 54 9.91 -0.47 16.29
N GLU A 55 9.84 0.06 17.51
CA GLU A 55 8.62 0.71 18.00
C GLU A 55 8.27 1.94 17.17
N LEU A 56 6.98 2.07 16.86
CA LEU A 56 6.44 3.25 16.20
C LEU A 56 6.23 4.38 17.21
N ALA A 57 6.70 5.58 16.86
CA ALA A 57 6.37 6.82 17.55
C ALA A 57 4.88 7.17 17.34
N GLU A 58 4.35 8.09 18.16
CA GLU A 58 2.94 8.50 18.09
C GLU A 58 2.54 9.02 16.69
N GLU A 59 3.40 9.84 16.10
CA GLU A 59 3.24 10.38 14.74
C GLU A 59 3.20 9.29 13.67
N GLU A 60 4.07 8.28 13.79
CA GLU A 60 4.15 7.14 12.87
C GLU A 60 2.91 6.24 12.98
N ARG A 61 2.42 6.00 14.21
CA ARG A 61 1.16 5.26 14.44
C ARG A 61 -0.03 6.00 13.86
N SER A 62 -0.07 7.33 14.02
CA SER A 62 -1.10 8.18 13.44
C SER A 62 -1.11 8.07 11.91
N LEU A 63 0.07 8.17 11.28
CA LEU A 63 0.25 8.03 9.83
C LEU A 63 -0.26 6.67 9.32
N LEU A 64 0.08 5.58 10.01
CA LEU A 64 -0.42 4.25 9.68
C LEU A 64 -1.96 4.17 9.80
N SER A 65 -2.55 4.77 10.85
CA SER A 65 -4.01 4.81 11.02
C SER A 65 -4.70 5.57 9.88
N VAL A 66 -4.16 6.72 9.49
CA VAL A 66 -4.68 7.55 8.39
C VAL A 66 -4.64 6.77 7.08
N ALA A 67 -3.51 6.13 6.77
CA ALA A 67 -3.35 5.31 5.58
C ALA A 67 -4.41 4.17 5.51
N CYS A 68 -4.51 3.37 6.58
CA CYS A 68 -5.47 2.27 6.64
C CYS A 68 -6.92 2.77 6.49
N LYS A 69 -7.29 3.87 7.14
CA LYS A 69 -8.64 4.45 7.03
C LYS A 69 -8.96 4.90 5.61
N ASN A 70 -8.00 5.52 4.92
CA ASN A 70 -8.19 6.00 3.56
C ASN A 70 -8.32 4.85 2.55
N VAL A 71 -7.45 3.84 2.64
CA VAL A 71 -7.53 2.64 1.77
C VAL A 71 -8.87 1.93 1.94
N VAL A 72 -9.28 1.66 3.18
CA VAL A 72 -10.58 1.01 3.47
C VAL A 72 -11.75 1.91 3.04
N GLY A 73 -11.65 3.22 3.26
CA GLY A 73 -12.65 4.20 2.84
C GLY A 73 -12.87 4.19 1.33
N ALA A 74 -11.79 4.20 0.55
CA ALA A 74 -11.80 4.13 -0.91
C ALA A 74 -12.46 2.83 -1.39
N HIS A 75 -12.03 1.67 -0.85
CA HIS A 75 -12.66 0.38 -1.16
C HIS A 75 -14.16 0.35 -0.86
N ARG A 76 -14.58 0.84 0.32
CA ARG A 76 -16.02 0.93 0.68
C ARG A 76 -16.80 1.86 -0.24
N SER A 77 -16.19 2.95 -0.68
CA SER A 77 -16.81 3.88 -1.63
C SER A 77 -17.02 3.20 -2.99
N SER A 78 -15.97 2.59 -3.54
CA SER A 78 -16.02 1.84 -4.80
C SER A 78 -17.05 0.72 -4.74
N TRP A 79 -17.07 -0.04 -3.64
CA TRP A 79 -18.06 -1.09 -3.42
C TRP A 79 -19.50 -0.57 -3.41
N ARG A 80 -19.78 0.56 -2.74
CA ARG A 80 -21.12 1.17 -2.76
C ARG A 80 -21.55 1.57 -4.17
N VAL A 81 -20.64 2.11 -4.97
CA VAL A 81 -20.92 2.48 -6.36
C VAL A 81 -21.23 1.23 -7.19
N LEU A 82 -20.37 0.20 -7.12
CA LEU A 82 -20.56 -1.06 -7.82
C LEU A 82 -21.86 -1.75 -7.41
N SER A 83 -22.13 -1.86 -6.10
CA SER A 83 -23.36 -2.45 -5.57
C SER A 83 -24.61 -1.66 -5.99
N SER A 84 -24.53 -0.32 -6.08
CA SER A 84 -25.64 0.49 -6.58
C SER A 84 -25.90 0.27 -8.07
N ILE A 85 -24.84 0.15 -8.89
CA ILE A 85 -24.95 -0.17 -10.32
C ILE A 85 -25.55 -1.57 -10.49
N GLU A 86 -25.07 -2.53 -9.72
CA GLU A 86 -25.56 -3.89 -9.71
C GLU A 86 -27.04 -3.96 -9.27
N GLN A 87 -27.45 -3.22 -8.24
CA GLN A 87 -28.85 -3.18 -7.82
C GLN A 87 -29.77 -2.54 -8.89
N LYS A 88 -29.29 -1.48 -9.56
CA LYS A 88 -30.04 -0.83 -10.65
C LYS A 88 -30.18 -1.72 -11.88
N THR A 89 -29.18 -2.56 -12.15
CA THR A 89 -29.24 -3.57 -13.23
C THR A 89 -30.05 -4.80 -12.83
N LYS A 90 -30.02 -5.19 -11.55
CA LYS A 90 -30.85 -6.26 -10.95
C LYS A 90 -32.27 -5.86 -10.55
N GLY A 91 -32.71 -4.64 -10.89
CA GLY A 91 -34.14 -4.30 -10.90
C GLY A 91 -34.99 -5.27 -11.76
N ALA A 92 -34.34 -6.14 -12.54
CA ALA A 92 -34.93 -7.32 -13.15
C ALA A 92 -34.99 -8.56 -12.21
N GLU A 93 -33.95 -8.98 -11.47
CA GLU A 93 -33.99 -10.23 -10.66
C GLU A 93 -33.01 -10.23 -9.44
N LYS A 94 -33.58 -10.49 -8.24
CA LYS A 94 -33.02 -11.02 -6.96
C LYS A 94 -31.66 -10.52 -6.41
N LYS A 95 -31.64 -10.19 -5.11
CA LYS A 95 -30.41 -10.03 -4.28
C LYS A 95 -29.62 -11.35 -4.28
N THR A 96 -28.41 -11.36 -4.85
CA THR A 96 -27.65 -12.58 -5.09
C THR A 96 -26.86 -13.02 -3.86
N GLU A 97 -26.66 -14.32 -3.74
CA GLU A 97 -25.87 -14.97 -2.68
C GLU A 97 -24.42 -14.45 -2.62
N ASP A 98 -23.89 -13.97 -3.75
CA ASP A 98 -22.59 -13.29 -3.84
C ASP A 98 -22.48 -12.03 -2.96
N ASP A 99 -23.55 -11.23 -2.81
CA ASP A 99 -23.53 -10.05 -1.93
C ASP A 99 -23.28 -10.44 -0.47
N SER A 100 -23.85 -11.56 -0.06
CA SER A 100 -23.72 -12.08 1.30
C SER A 100 -22.36 -12.76 1.52
N ARG A 101 -21.80 -13.38 0.46
CA ARG A 101 -20.44 -13.94 0.49
C ARG A 101 -19.39 -12.84 0.61
N ILE A 102 -19.50 -11.78 -0.19
CA ILE A 102 -18.53 -10.68 -0.19
C ILE A 102 -18.59 -9.85 1.10
N GLN A 103 -19.78 -9.66 1.68
CA GLN A 103 -19.89 -9.06 3.02
C GLN A 103 -19.25 -9.92 4.10
N ARG A 104 -19.38 -11.25 4.00
CA ARG A 104 -18.75 -12.18 4.92
C ARG A 104 -17.23 -12.13 4.76
N GLU A 105 -16.70 -12.18 3.54
CA GLU A 105 -15.27 -12.10 3.26
C GLU A 105 -14.67 -10.76 3.72
N ASN A 106 -15.33 -9.62 3.46
CA ASN A 106 -14.87 -8.33 3.99
C ASN A 106 -14.89 -8.30 5.52
N ARG A 107 -15.92 -8.88 6.15
CA ARG A 107 -16.00 -8.97 7.61
C ARG A 107 -14.90 -9.87 8.17
N ASP A 108 -14.62 -10.97 7.50
CA ASP A 108 -13.65 -11.96 7.93
C ASP A 108 -12.22 -11.45 7.69
N GLN A 109 -11.94 -10.77 6.57
CA GLN A 109 -10.68 -10.03 6.37
C GLN A 109 -10.49 -8.96 7.43
N ALA A 110 -11.50 -8.11 7.69
CA ALA A 110 -11.42 -7.12 8.76
C ALA A 110 -11.14 -7.77 10.12
N ARG A 111 -11.64 -8.99 10.36
CA ARG A 111 -11.40 -9.76 11.58
C ARG A 111 -9.97 -10.32 11.65
N THR A 112 -9.44 -10.81 10.53
CA THR A 112 -8.06 -11.34 10.44
C THR A 112 -7.01 -10.24 10.57
N TYR A 113 -7.27 -9.04 10.06
CA TYR A 113 -6.33 -7.91 10.15
C TYR A 113 -6.35 -7.19 11.51
N LEU A 114 -7.29 -7.50 12.41
CA LEU A 114 -7.47 -6.85 13.72
C LEU A 114 -7.18 -7.78 14.92
N GLN A 115 -6.53 -8.94 14.68
CA GLN A 115 -6.14 -9.91 15.70
C GLN A 115 -4.65 -10.19 15.62
#